data_AF-A0A7J0FW46-F1
#
_entry.id   AF-A0A7J0FW46-F1
#
_cell.length_a   1.000
_cell.length_b   1.000
_cell.length_c   1.000
_cell.angle_alpha   90.00
_cell.angle_beta   90.00
_cell.angle_gamma   90.00
#
_symmetry.space_group_name_H-M   'P 1'
#
loop_
_entity.id
_entity.type
_entity.pdbx_description
1 polymer ?
#
loop_
_entity_poly.entity_id
_entity_poly.type
_entity_poly.pdbx_seq_one_letter_code
_entity_poly.pdbx_strand_id
1 'polypeptide(L)'
;MIETIVLFLLEQQGLLASRIARLGEQRDSLEQQPDISKISGLQEGYRAAGQDLLKLLIFIEMNAIGLRKILKKFDKRFGYRFTDYYVKTRANHPYSQLQQVFKHVGLGAVVGAVSRNLVDLQERQGSYLSIYDQPALTLQDPVIDSIKAAVSRLTHSTNFLHFLAQHAFIMQEELPAPTEEYADDQRYHFMSLLLNLVNTFLYMVNTYIIVPTADDYSISLGAAATVCGVVIGAMAVAQVFSSVYFSAWSNKSYFKPLVFSSIVLFVGNIMYALAYDLNSIAVLLIGRLLCGFGSARAVNRRYISDCVPLKIRMQASAGFVSASALGMACGPALAGLLQINFKIYGITFNQNTLPDLVGNDALEKGLAQPLLLGSEDNQQDEDGDEEGDGSEEAPEESRRPVTSIVSAYRLLTPSVKVQLLIYFMLKYAMEILLSESSVITSYYFGWATSSVAIFLACLGLTVLPVNIVVGSYISNMFEERQLLLASEIMVCLGILLSFHIIIPYTVPQYVCSGLIMFVSAEVLEGVNLSLLSRVMSSRLSRGTYNGGLLSTEAGTIARVIADATITVAGYFGESGLLNITLLPSLLICIASIVATCCTYNSLY
;
A
#
# COMPACT_ATOMS: atom_id res chain seq x y z
N MET A 1 -5.57 14.77 42.69
CA MET A 1 -4.29 14.12 42.31
C MET A 1 -3.38 15.09 41.56
N ILE A 2 -3.77 15.59 40.38
CA ILE A 2 -2.93 16.53 39.58
C ILE A 2 -2.61 17.79 40.40
N GLU A 3 -3.59 18.36 41.09
CA GLU A 3 -3.43 19.52 42.00
C GLU A 3 -2.31 19.33 43.02
N THR A 4 -2.30 18.18 43.69
CA THR A 4 -1.32 17.85 44.73
C THR A 4 0.09 17.71 44.15
N ILE A 5 0.21 17.10 42.98
CA ILE A 5 1.49 16.93 42.26
C ILE A 5 2.04 18.31 41.86
N VAL A 6 1.18 19.16 41.34
CA VAL A 6 1.52 20.50 40.86
C VAL A 6 1.91 21.43 42.00
N LEU A 7 1.17 21.39 43.11
CA LEU A 7 1.49 22.18 44.30
C LEU A 7 2.87 21.80 44.84
N PHE A 8 3.15 20.50 44.98
CA PHE A 8 4.46 20.00 45.41
C PHE A 8 5.58 20.42 44.44
N LEU A 9 5.33 20.33 43.13
CA LEU A 9 6.29 20.76 42.11
C LEU A 9 6.67 22.24 42.26
N LEU A 10 5.68 23.12 42.39
CA LEU A 10 5.91 24.56 42.53
C LEU A 10 6.66 24.90 43.82
N GLU A 11 6.31 24.26 44.93
CA GLU A 11 6.97 24.46 46.22
C GLU A 11 8.44 24.05 46.16
N GLN A 12 8.72 22.84 45.65
CA GLN A 12 10.10 22.35 45.52
C GLN A 12 10.92 23.16 44.51
N GLN A 13 10.31 23.60 43.41
CA GLN A 13 10.97 24.46 42.45
C GLN A 13 11.33 25.83 43.05
N GLY A 14 10.46 26.42 43.87
CA GLY A 14 10.74 27.67 44.59
C GLY A 14 11.85 27.52 45.63
N LEU A 15 11.86 26.41 46.38
CA LEU A 15 12.94 26.09 47.33
C LEU A 15 14.30 25.90 46.61
N LEU A 16 14.31 25.21 45.48
CA LEU A 16 15.52 25.05 44.65
C LEU A 16 16.00 26.39 44.08
N ALA A 17 15.09 27.20 43.55
CA ALA A 17 15.42 28.51 42.99
C ALA A 17 16.01 29.46 44.04
N SER A 18 15.42 29.53 45.24
CA SER A 18 15.94 30.36 46.34
C SER A 18 17.31 29.88 46.83
N ARG A 19 17.54 28.56 46.89
CA ARG A 19 18.84 27.98 47.23
C ARG A 19 19.90 28.31 46.19
N ILE A 20 19.57 28.22 44.90
CA ILE A 20 20.48 28.58 43.81
C ILE A 20 20.78 30.08 43.82
N ALA A 21 19.80 30.94 44.09
CA ALA A 21 20.01 32.38 44.21
C ALA A 21 21.00 32.71 45.33
N ARG A 22 20.84 32.10 46.52
CA ARG A 22 21.78 32.26 47.64
C ARG A 22 23.19 31.75 47.32
N LEU A 23 23.31 30.62 46.60
CA LEU A 23 24.60 30.13 46.12
C LEU A 23 25.22 31.09 45.07
N GLY A 24 24.38 31.76 44.27
CA GLY A 24 24.80 32.83 43.36
C GLY A 24 25.39 34.02 44.09
N GLU A 25 24.73 34.54 45.12
CA GLU A 25 25.25 35.64 45.95
C GLU A 25 26.60 35.29 46.60
N GLN A 26 26.73 34.06 47.09
CA GLN A 26 27.99 33.56 47.64
C GLN A 26 29.09 33.48 46.57
N ARG A 27 28.75 33.08 45.35
CA ARG A 27 29.67 33.06 44.21
C ARG A 27 30.16 34.47 43.87
N ASP A 28 29.25 35.43 43.76
CA ASP A 28 29.58 36.81 43.40
C ASP A 28 30.46 37.48 44.48
N SER A 29 30.27 37.12 45.76
CA SER A 29 31.16 37.56 46.85
C SER A 29 32.57 36.95 46.77
N LEU A 30 32.70 35.73 46.22
CA LEU A 30 33.98 35.03 46.04
C LEU A 30 34.76 35.52 44.82
N GLU A 31 34.09 36.11 43.82
CA GLU A 31 34.79 36.78 42.71
C GLU A 31 35.59 38.01 43.17
N GLN A 32 35.20 38.61 44.30
CA GLN A 32 35.89 39.77 44.88
C GLN A 32 37.08 39.38 45.77
N GLN A 33 37.05 38.20 46.40
CA GLN A 33 38.14 37.65 47.23
C GLN A 33 38.23 36.11 47.07
N PRO A 34 39.20 35.59 46.30
CA PRO A 34 39.30 34.15 46.02
C PRO A 34 39.83 33.38 47.24
N ASP A 35 39.04 32.43 47.75
CA ASP A 35 39.40 31.50 48.81
C ASP A 35 39.09 30.06 48.35
N ILE A 36 40.15 29.26 48.18
CA ILE A 36 40.08 27.89 47.63
C ILE A 36 39.19 26.98 48.49
N SER A 37 39.15 27.20 49.81
CA SER A 37 38.31 26.41 50.73
C SER A 37 36.81 26.70 50.58
N LYS A 38 36.46 27.92 50.15
CA LYS A 38 35.07 28.32 49.92
C LYS A 38 34.57 27.92 48.53
N ILE A 39 35.47 27.80 47.55
CA ILE A 39 35.15 27.31 46.20
C ILE A 39 34.71 25.84 46.23
N SER A 40 35.40 24.99 46.99
CA SER A 40 35.00 23.58 47.14
C SER A 40 33.67 23.43 47.89
N GLY A 41 33.42 24.25 48.91
CA GLY A 41 32.12 24.30 49.61
C GLY A 41 30.97 24.78 48.71
N LEU A 42 31.24 25.73 47.81
CA LEU A 42 30.27 26.23 46.84
C LEU A 42 29.93 25.15 45.79
N GLN A 43 30.94 24.42 45.30
CA GLN A 43 30.76 23.30 44.37
C GLN A 43 29.90 22.19 44.98
N GLU A 44 30.16 21.82 46.24
CA GLU A 44 29.34 20.83 46.95
C GLU A 44 27.91 21.35 47.20
N GLY A 45 27.76 22.66 47.43
CA GLY A 45 26.46 23.33 47.52
C GLY A 45 25.63 23.22 46.23
N TYR A 46 26.25 23.46 45.06
CA TYR A 46 25.61 23.27 43.76
C TYR A 46 25.37 21.78 43.44
N ARG A 47 26.26 20.87 43.86
CA ARG A 47 26.09 19.42 43.70
C ARG A 47 24.87 18.92 44.49
N ALA A 48 24.71 19.36 45.74
CA ALA A 48 23.56 19.03 46.56
C ALA A 48 22.25 19.60 45.96
N ALA A 49 22.28 20.83 45.44
CA ALA A 49 21.14 21.39 44.70
C ALA A 49 20.81 20.58 43.43
N GLY A 50 21.84 20.08 42.73
CA GLY A 50 21.69 19.19 41.57
C GLY A 50 21.07 17.83 41.92
N GLN A 51 21.44 17.23 43.06
CA GLN A 51 20.84 15.99 43.54
C GLN A 51 19.37 16.16 43.94
N ASP A 52 19.01 17.27 44.57
CA ASP A 52 17.62 17.57 44.92
C ASP A 52 16.78 17.87 43.66
N LEU A 53 17.36 18.54 42.67
CA LEU A 53 16.76 18.71 41.35
C LEU A 53 16.54 17.36 40.64
N LEU A 54 17.49 16.42 40.76
CA LEU A 54 17.36 15.07 40.20
C LEU A 54 16.18 14.30 40.82
N LYS A 55 16.01 14.38 42.15
CA LYS A 55 14.86 13.78 42.84
C LYS A 55 13.55 14.39 42.35
N LEU A 56 13.51 15.71 42.14
CA LEU A 56 12.33 16.39 41.61
C LEU A 56 12.03 15.96 40.17
N LEU A 57 13.04 15.85 39.30
CA LEU A 57 12.90 15.35 37.93
C LEU A 57 12.33 13.92 37.89
N ILE A 58 12.85 13.03 38.73
CA ILE A 58 12.36 11.64 38.84
C ILE A 58 10.92 11.60 39.37
N PHE A 59 10.59 12.44 40.35
CA PHE A 59 9.23 12.56 40.88
C PHE A 59 8.24 12.97 39.78
N ILE A 60 8.58 13.97 38.97
CA ILE A 60 7.74 14.41 37.85
C ILE A 60 7.59 13.29 36.81
N GLU A 61 8.68 12.61 36.45
CA GLU A 61 8.69 11.49 35.51
C GLU A 61 7.73 10.37 35.98
N MET A 62 7.84 9.95 37.24
CA MET A 62 7.01 8.90 37.82
C MET A 62 5.52 9.28 37.83
N ASN A 63 5.20 10.53 38.17
CA ASN A 63 3.82 11.01 38.18
C ASN A 63 3.24 11.16 36.77
N ALA A 64 4.04 11.60 35.78
CA ALA A 64 3.63 11.67 34.39
C ALA A 64 3.32 10.27 33.81
N ILE A 65 4.13 9.25 34.15
CA ILE A 65 3.87 7.85 33.79
C ILE A 65 2.61 7.32 34.48
N GLY A 66 2.41 7.65 35.77
CA GLY A 66 1.22 7.27 36.53
C GLY A 66 -0.07 7.83 35.91
N LEU A 67 -0.07 9.13 35.58
CA LEU A 67 -1.16 9.80 34.88
C LEU A 67 -1.48 9.12 33.54
N ARG A 68 -0.45 8.77 32.77
CA ARG A 68 -0.62 8.03 31.49
C ARG A 68 -1.31 6.68 31.71
N LYS A 69 -0.88 5.89 32.70
CA LYS A 69 -1.48 4.58 33.00
C LYS A 69 -2.94 4.71 33.44
N ILE A 70 -3.25 5.74 34.23
CA ILE A 70 -4.63 6.03 34.65
C ILE A 70 -5.49 6.35 33.43
N LEU A 71 -5.04 7.28 32.57
CA LEU A 71 -5.76 7.67 31.35
C LEU A 71 -5.98 6.48 30.40
N LYS A 72 -4.96 5.63 30.17
CA LYS A 72 -5.09 4.39 29.38
C LYS A 72 -6.12 3.41 29.99
N LYS A 73 -6.20 3.33 31.32
CA LYS A 73 -7.18 2.49 32.01
C LYS A 73 -8.62 3.02 31.86
N PHE A 74 -8.79 4.34 31.76
CA PHE A 74 -10.07 4.96 31.43
C PHE A 74 -10.49 4.64 29.98
N ASP A 75 -9.60 4.77 29.00
CA ASP A 75 -9.90 4.41 27.61
C ASP A 75 -10.34 2.94 27.47
N LYS A 76 -9.64 2.02 28.17
CA LYS A 76 -9.96 0.58 28.16
C LYS A 76 -11.32 0.26 28.79
N ARG A 77 -11.79 1.08 29.75
CA ARG A 77 -13.05 0.84 30.46
C ARG A 77 -14.26 1.46 29.75
N PHE A 78 -14.07 2.56 29.02
CA PHE A 78 -15.17 3.32 28.42
C PHE A 78 -15.25 3.20 26.89
N GLY A 79 -14.31 2.54 26.21
CA GLY A 79 -14.36 2.28 24.76
C GLY A 79 -14.19 3.51 23.86
N TYR A 80 -14.04 4.71 24.44
CA TYR A 80 -13.81 5.97 23.74
C TYR A 80 -12.38 6.47 23.96
N ARG A 81 -11.87 7.28 23.03
CA ARG A 81 -10.58 8.01 23.12
C ARG A 81 -10.67 9.17 24.14
N PHE A 82 -11.01 8.86 25.40
CA PHE A 82 -11.13 9.85 26.48
C PHE A 82 -9.80 10.54 26.75
N THR A 83 -8.68 9.81 26.67
CA THR A 83 -7.33 10.38 26.81
C THR A 83 -7.08 11.50 25.81
N ASP A 84 -7.44 11.30 24.54
CA ASP A 84 -7.23 12.30 23.49
C ASP A 84 -8.06 13.57 23.75
N TYR A 85 -9.32 13.40 24.16
CA TYR A 85 -10.19 14.51 24.51
C TYR A 85 -9.71 15.26 25.76
N TYR A 86 -9.36 14.54 26.82
CA TYR A 86 -8.91 15.11 28.09
C TYR A 86 -7.58 15.86 27.92
N VAL A 87 -6.62 15.26 27.20
CA VAL A 87 -5.33 15.90 26.90
C VAL A 87 -5.52 17.09 25.96
N LYS A 88 -6.35 17.01 24.92
CA LYS A 88 -6.61 18.14 24.02
C LYS A 88 -7.20 19.35 24.73
N THR A 89 -8.19 19.13 25.60
CA THR A 89 -8.89 20.21 26.32
C THR A 89 -8.07 20.79 27.47
N ARG A 90 -7.18 20.00 28.09
CA ARG A 90 -6.44 20.41 29.30
C ARG A 90 -4.93 20.60 29.08
N ALA A 91 -4.28 20.15 28.02
CA ALA A 91 -2.82 20.33 27.89
C ALA A 91 -2.39 21.77 27.53
N ASN A 92 -3.23 22.51 26.79
CA ASN A 92 -2.92 23.86 26.30
C ASN A 92 -3.80 24.97 26.87
N HIS A 93 -4.75 24.66 27.76
CA HIS A 93 -5.60 25.68 28.38
C HIS A 93 -4.80 26.50 29.43
N PRO A 94 -4.89 27.85 29.44
CA PRO A 94 -4.05 28.73 30.27
C PRO A 94 -4.23 28.53 31.78
N TYR A 95 -5.37 28.00 32.21
CA TYR A 95 -5.65 27.67 33.61
C TYR A 95 -5.47 26.19 33.95
N SER A 96 -4.83 25.42 33.06
CA SER A 96 -4.65 24.00 33.29
C SER A 96 -3.43 23.70 34.13
N GLN A 97 -3.67 23.06 35.26
CA GLN A 97 -2.62 22.51 36.11
C GLN A 97 -1.82 21.40 35.41
N LEU A 98 -2.43 20.73 34.42
CA LEU A 98 -1.77 19.72 33.60
C LEU A 98 -0.62 20.31 32.78
N GLN A 99 -0.71 21.60 32.43
CA GLN A 99 0.34 22.31 31.72
C GLN A 99 1.61 22.45 32.57
N GLN A 100 1.51 22.58 33.89
CA GLN A 100 2.67 22.72 34.77
C GLN A 100 3.46 21.40 34.93
N VAL A 101 2.76 20.27 34.78
CA VAL A 101 3.38 18.94 34.75
C VAL A 101 4.05 18.63 33.40
N PHE A 102 3.66 19.30 32.30
CA PHE A 102 4.15 18.95 30.96
C PHE A 102 4.97 20.02 30.24
N LYS A 103 4.83 21.31 30.61
CA LYS A 103 5.68 22.40 30.10
C LYS A 103 6.67 22.81 31.18
N HIS A 104 7.86 22.22 31.14
CA HIS A 104 8.92 22.40 32.14
C HIS A 104 9.74 23.70 31.97
N VAL A 105 9.14 24.79 31.48
CA VAL A 105 9.88 26.02 31.12
C VAL A 105 10.65 26.59 32.32
N GLY A 106 10.07 26.57 33.52
CA GLY A 106 10.74 27.03 34.73
C GLY A 106 11.80 26.07 35.27
N LEU A 107 11.69 24.77 34.99
CA LEU A 107 12.65 23.76 35.43
C LEU A 107 13.92 23.77 34.56
N GLY A 108 13.77 24.07 33.26
CA GLY A 108 14.89 24.24 32.33
C GLY A 108 15.85 25.37 32.74
N ALA A 109 15.33 26.47 33.30
CA ALA A 109 16.14 27.56 33.84
C ALA A 109 16.96 27.11 35.07
N VAL A 110 16.35 26.33 35.97
CA VAL A 110 17.01 25.77 37.17
C VAL A 110 18.10 24.76 36.77
N VAL A 111 17.81 23.87 35.82
CA VAL A 111 18.79 22.95 35.22
C VAL A 111 19.96 23.71 34.61
N GLY A 112 19.68 24.72 33.77
CA GLY A 112 20.70 25.55 33.14
C GLY A 112 21.57 26.28 34.16
N ALA A 113 20.98 26.83 35.22
CA ALA A 113 21.70 27.52 36.29
C ALA A 113 22.63 26.56 37.05
N VAL A 114 22.17 25.37 37.45
CA VAL A 114 23.00 24.40 38.17
C VAL A 114 24.12 23.84 37.27
N SER A 115 23.81 23.43 36.04
CA SER A 115 24.80 22.89 35.11
C SER A 115 25.86 23.92 34.72
N ARG A 116 25.47 25.18 34.45
CA ARG A 116 26.43 26.24 34.10
C ARG A 116 27.34 26.58 35.27
N ASN A 117 26.81 26.69 36.48
CA ASN A 117 27.61 27.03 37.65
C ASN A 117 28.58 25.90 38.05
N LEU A 118 28.19 24.63 37.91
CA LEU A 118 29.11 23.51 38.17
C LEU A 118 30.26 23.46 37.16
N VAL A 119 30.00 23.76 35.88
CA VAL A 119 31.04 23.82 34.84
C VAL A 119 32.01 24.99 35.07
N ASP A 120 31.50 26.20 35.36
CA ASP A 120 32.31 27.40 35.63
C ASP A 120 33.22 27.20 36.86
N LEU A 121 32.73 26.57 37.91
CA LEU A 121 33.53 26.25 39.11
C LEU A 121 34.59 25.17 38.84
N GLN A 122 34.31 24.21 37.97
CA GLN A 122 35.23 23.15 37.59
C GLN A 122 36.39 23.65 36.72
N GLU A 123 36.12 24.57 35.78
CA GLU A 123 37.15 25.25 34.97
C GLU A 123 38.08 26.12 35.83
N ARG A 124 37.51 26.87 36.80
CA ARG A 124 38.29 27.70 37.71
C ARG A 124 39.18 26.87 38.64
N GLN A 125 38.71 25.73 39.15
CA GLN A 125 39.51 24.84 40.00
C GLN A 125 40.74 24.27 39.27
N GLY A 126 40.61 23.97 37.97
CA GLY A 126 41.72 23.54 37.12
C GLY A 126 42.82 24.60 36.93
N SER A 127 42.48 25.88 37.04
CA SER A 127 43.44 26.99 36.98
C SER A 127 44.25 27.20 38.27
N TYR A 128 43.83 26.61 39.40
CA TYR A 128 44.49 26.75 40.71
C TYR A 128 45.23 25.48 41.17
N LEU A 129 45.17 24.36 40.43
CA LEU A 129 46.00 23.20 40.69
C LEU A 129 47.45 23.45 40.23
N SER A 130 48.40 23.05 41.07
CA SER A 130 49.84 23.21 40.84
C SER A 130 50.30 22.48 39.59
N ILE A 131 51.26 23.04 38.85
CA ILE A 131 51.85 22.50 37.60
C ILE A 131 52.52 21.12 37.80
N TYR A 132 52.67 20.67 39.06
CA TYR A 132 53.25 19.38 39.43
C TYR A 132 52.21 18.28 39.69
N ASP A 133 50.92 18.61 39.79
CA ASP A 133 49.87 17.61 39.91
C ASP A 133 49.52 17.08 38.50
N GLN A 134 49.57 15.75 38.32
CA GLN A 134 49.18 15.12 37.06
C GLN A 134 47.76 15.58 36.68
N PRO A 135 47.48 15.89 35.39
CA PRO A 135 46.15 16.30 34.98
C PRO A 135 45.19 15.13 35.20
N ALA A 136 44.41 15.18 36.29
CA ALA A 136 43.23 14.35 36.41
C ALA A 136 42.37 14.71 35.19
N LEU A 137 42.03 13.69 34.38
CA LEU A 137 41.09 13.83 33.27
C LEU A 137 39.95 14.75 33.69
N THR A 138 39.54 15.68 32.81
CA THR A 138 38.36 16.53 32.96
C THR A 138 37.10 15.65 33.05
N LEU A 139 36.90 15.00 34.20
CA LEU A 139 35.75 14.19 34.53
C LEU A 139 34.58 15.14 34.67
N GLN A 140 33.74 15.22 33.64
CA GLN A 140 32.44 15.88 33.71
C GLN A 140 31.74 15.44 35.02
N ASP A 141 31.29 16.39 35.84
CA ASP A 141 30.70 16.05 37.14
C ASP A 141 29.51 15.09 36.91
N PRO A 142 29.50 13.89 37.54
CA PRO A 142 28.49 12.86 37.28
C PRO A 142 27.06 13.33 37.56
N VAL A 143 26.89 14.35 38.40
CA VAL A 143 25.59 14.96 38.66
C VAL A 143 25.06 15.69 37.41
N ILE A 144 25.92 16.33 36.62
CA ILE A 144 25.51 17.01 35.37
C ILE A 144 24.99 15.99 34.36
N ASP A 145 25.67 14.85 34.20
CA ASP A 145 25.25 13.80 33.28
C ASP A 145 23.95 13.14 33.73
N SER A 146 23.79 12.93 35.04
CA SER A 146 22.54 12.41 35.61
C SER A 146 21.35 13.36 35.39
N ILE A 147 21.57 14.68 35.50
CA ILE A 147 20.55 15.71 35.24
C ILE A 147 20.21 15.73 33.75
N LYS A 148 21.20 15.72 32.85
CA LYS A 148 20.96 15.66 31.39
C LYS A 148 20.19 14.40 31.00
N ALA A 149 20.55 13.25 31.56
CA ALA A 149 19.83 12.00 31.32
C ALA A 149 18.38 12.05 31.82
N ALA A 150 18.16 12.60 33.02
CA ALA A 150 16.82 12.76 33.58
C ALA A 150 15.96 13.75 32.78
N VAL A 151 16.53 14.87 32.34
CA VAL A 151 15.86 15.84 31.47
C VAL A 151 15.53 15.22 30.11
N SER A 152 16.43 14.42 29.53
CA SER A 152 16.18 13.72 28.27
C SER A 152 15.03 12.69 28.40
N ARG A 153 15.01 11.89 29.47
CA ARG A 153 13.91 10.94 29.75
C ARG A 153 12.58 11.65 29.99
N LEU A 154 12.59 12.76 30.74
CA LEU A 154 11.41 13.56 30.99
C LEU A 154 10.89 14.21 29.71
N THR A 155 11.78 14.74 28.88
CA THR A 155 11.47 15.32 27.56
C THR A 155 10.87 14.27 26.64
N HIS A 156 11.40 13.05 26.60
CA HIS A 156 10.82 11.96 25.82
C HIS A 156 9.42 11.55 26.34
N SER A 157 9.26 11.50 27.67
CA SER A 157 8.00 11.13 28.33
C SER A 157 6.89 12.18 28.16
N THR A 158 7.25 13.46 28.02
CA THR A 158 6.34 14.59 27.82
C THR A 158 6.15 14.96 26.35
N ASN A 159 7.17 14.82 25.51
CA ASN A 159 7.05 14.94 24.05
C ASN A 159 6.14 13.87 23.46
N PHE A 160 6.00 12.70 24.08
CA PHE A 160 4.97 11.72 23.68
C PHE A 160 3.55 12.30 23.77
N LEU A 161 3.27 13.19 24.72
CA LEU A 161 1.98 13.89 24.81
C LEU A 161 1.87 15.07 23.84
N HIS A 162 2.99 15.74 23.53
CA HIS A 162 3.03 16.73 22.44
C HIS A 162 2.83 16.05 21.07
N PHE A 163 3.38 14.85 20.89
CA PHE A 163 3.19 13.98 19.75
C PHE A 163 1.72 13.56 19.64
N LEU A 164 1.09 13.09 20.73
CA LEU A 164 -0.36 12.80 20.78
C LEU A 164 -1.23 14.05 20.56
N ALA A 165 -0.84 15.22 21.09
CA ALA A 165 -1.58 16.47 20.94
C ALA A 165 -1.43 17.12 19.55
N GLN A 166 -0.27 16.98 18.90
CA GLN A 166 -0.05 17.40 17.52
C GLN A 166 -0.71 16.45 16.51
N HIS A 167 -0.73 15.15 16.81
CA HIS A 167 -1.49 14.17 16.02
C HIS A 167 -3.02 14.33 16.22
N ALA A 168 -3.46 15.12 17.21
CA ALA A 168 -4.86 15.54 17.33
C ALA A 168 -5.22 16.76 16.47
N PHE A 169 -4.24 17.44 15.86
CA PHE A 169 -4.42 18.60 14.97
C PHE A 169 -4.00 18.34 13.52
N ILE A 170 -3.11 17.39 13.27
CA ILE A 170 -2.70 16.92 11.94
C ILE A 170 -2.81 15.39 11.97
N MET A 171 -3.68 14.85 11.12
CA MET A 171 -3.99 13.43 10.92
C MET A 171 -5.03 12.76 11.83
N GLN A 172 -6.09 12.30 11.15
CA GLN A 172 -6.84 11.08 11.48
C GLN A 172 -6.01 9.80 11.25
N GLU A 173 -4.70 9.80 11.53
CA GLU A 173 -3.88 8.57 11.49
C GLU A 173 -3.79 7.95 12.88
N GLU A 174 -4.39 6.77 12.99
CA GLU A 174 -4.10 5.82 14.04
C GLU A 174 -2.62 5.45 14.01
N LEU A 175 -1.82 6.05 14.91
CA LEU A 175 -0.62 5.39 15.38
C LEU A 175 -1.02 4.24 16.32
N PRO A 176 -0.34 3.08 16.22
CA PRO A 176 -0.75 1.86 16.90
C PRO A 176 -0.59 2.04 18.41
N ALA A 177 -1.63 1.69 19.17
CA ALA A 177 -1.49 1.46 20.59
C ALA A 177 -0.36 0.43 20.81
N PRO A 178 0.51 0.59 21.83
CA PRO A 178 1.23 -0.56 22.37
C PRO A 178 0.16 -1.38 23.11
N THR A 179 -0.56 -2.19 22.36
CA THR A 179 -1.37 -3.28 22.88
C THR A 179 -0.39 -4.31 23.41
N GLU A 180 -0.63 -4.64 24.67
CA GLU A 180 -0.10 -5.83 25.33
C GLU A 180 -0.24 -7.00 24.37
N GLU A 181 0.83 -7.79 24.28
CA GLU A 181 0.82 -9.10 23.66
C GLU A 181 -0.39 -9.90 24.17
N TYR A 182 -0.99 -10.67 23.26
CA TYR A 182 -2.08 -11.62 23.46
C TYR A 182 -3.49 -11.03 23.60
N ALA A 183 -4.16 -10.86 22.46
CA ALA A 183 -5.47 -11.46 22.15
C ALA A 183 -6.24 -10.68 21.06
N ASP A 184 -5.66 -10.49 19.87
CA ASP A 184 -6.41 -10.48 18.61
C ASP A 184 -5.48 -10.80 17.42
N ASP A 185 -4.71 -11.89 17.58
CA ASP A 185 -4.05 -12.58 16.47
C ASP A 185 -5.04 -13.59 15.85
N GLN A 186 -6.36 -13.31 15.94
CA GLN A 186 -7.36 -14.12 15.28
C GLN A 186 -7.32 -13.83 13.77
N ARG A 187 -6.59 -14.73 13.09
CA ARG A 187 -6.81 -15.16 11.70
C ARG A 187 -6.29 -14.23 10.60
N TYR A 188 -5.03 -13.80 10.69
CA TYR A 188 -4.25 -13.67 9.45
C TYR A 188 -3.96 -15.08 8.90
N HIS A 189 -4.87 -15.62 8.09
CA HIS A 189 -4.61 -16.85 7.37
C HIS A 189 -3.72 -16.55 6.15
N PHE A 190 -2.40 -16.57 6.37
CA PHE A 190 -1.41 -16.51 5.30
C PHE A 190 -1.74 -17.50 4.16
N MET A 191 -2.25 -18.68 4.51
CA MET A 191 -2.69 -19.69 3.55
C MET A 191 -3.85 -19.20 2.67
N SER A 192 -4.82 -18.50 3.22
CA SER A 192 -5.94 -17.94 2.45
C SER A 192 -5.46 -16.81 1.53
N LEU A 193 -4.51 -15.97 1.97
CA LEU A 193 -3.87 -14.99 1.09
C LEU A 193 -3.08 -15.68 -0.03
N LEU A 194 -2.30 -16.72 0.29
CA LEU A 194 -1.55 -17.48 -0.70
C LEU A 194 -2.48 -18.12 -1.74
N LEU A 195 -3.58 -18.76 -1.31
CA LEU A 195 -4.58 -19.34 -2.20
C LEU A 195 -5.22 -18.27 -3.10
N ASN A 196 -5.50 -17.09 -2.55
CA ASN A 196 -6.01 -15.96 -3.33
C ASN A 196 -5.01 -15.49 -4.41
N LEU A 197 -3.73 -15.46 -4.09
CA LEU A 197 -2.66 -15.13 -5.03
C LEU A 197 -2.49 -16.22 -6.10
N VAL A 198 -2.54 -17.50 -5.71
CA VAL A 198 -2.47 -18.64 -6.64
C VAL A 198 -3.67 -18.65 -7.59
N ASN A 199 -4.88 -18.41 -7.09
CA ASN A 199 -6.08 -18.29 -7.93
C ASN A 199 -5.92 -17.16 -8.95
N THR A 200 -5.40 -16.01 -8.52
CA THR A 200 -5.12 -14.88 -9.41
C THR A 200 -4.08 -15.24 -10.47
N PHE A 201 -2.98 -15.89 -10.07
CA PHE A 201 -1.95 -16.37 -10.98
C PHE A 201 -2.52 -17.32 -12.04
N LEU A 202 -3.26 -18.36 -11.63
CA LEU A 202 -3.84 -19.35 -12.54
C LEU A 202 -4.86 -18.72 -13.50
N TYR A 203 -5.68 -17.80 -13.02
CA TYR A 203 -6.60 -17.05 -13.88
C TYR A 203 -5.84 -16.23 -14.93
N MET A 204 -4.74 -15.58 -14.56
CA MET A 204 -3.92 -14.82 -15.52
C MET A 204 -3.21 -15.74 -16.51
N VAL A 205 -2.73 -16.91 -16.08
CA VAL A 205 -2.23 -17.95 -17.00
C VAL A 205 -3.30 -18.26 -18.03
N ASN A 206 -4.51 -18.67 -17.62
CA ASN A 206 -5.61 -18.98 -18.54
C ASN A 206 -6.01 -17.81 -19.46
N THR A 207 -5.94 -16.58 -18.97
CA THR A 207 -6.25 -15.39 -19.79
C THR A 207 -5.26 -15.22 -20.93
N TYR A 208 -3.96 -15.31 -20.64
CA TYR A 208 -2.89 -14.92 -21.57
C TYR A 208 -2.26 -16.10 -22.32
N ILE A 209 -2.57 -17.33 -21.95
CA ILE A 209 -2.08 -18.54 -22.63
C ILE A 209 -2.49 -18.61 -24.09
N ILE A 210 -3.61 -17.99 -24.46
CA ILE A 210 -4.12 -18.00 -25.82
C ILE A 210 -3.50 -16.91 -26.70
N VAL A 211 -2.86 -15.89 -26.12
CA VAL A 211 -2.43 -14.69 -26.87
C VAL A 211 -1.49 -15.02 -28.01
N PRO A 212 -0.46 -15.88 -27.85
CA PRO A 212 0.43 -16.22 -28.96
C PRO A 212 -0.28 -16.95 -30.11
N THR A 213 -1.40 -17.63 -29.86
CA THR A 213 -2.10 -18.51 -30.81
C THR A 213 -3.43 -17.95 -31.31
N ALA A 214 -3.88 -16.82 -30.79
CA ALA A 214 -5.23 -16.30 -31.02
C ALA A 214 -5.48 -15.89 -32.48
N ASP A 215 -4.49 -15.32 -33.15
CA ASP A 215 -4.55 -14.96 -34.57
C ASP A 215 -4.54 -16.20 -35.46
N ASP A 216 -3.61 -17.13 -35.25
CA ASP A 216 -3.55 -18.41 -35.97
C ASP A 216 -4.86 -19.21 -35.82
N TYR A 217 -5.42 -19.26 -34.60
CA TYR A 217 -6.68 -19.95 -34.34
C TYR A 217 -7.84 -19.27 -35.07
N SER A 218 -7.89 -17.94 -35.10
CA SER A 218 -8.89 -17.18 -35.85
C SER A 218 -8.82 -17.46 -37.35
N ILE A 219 -7.61 -17.48 -37.92
CA ILE A 219 -7.36 -17.83 -39.33
C ILE A 219 -7.82 -19.25 -39.63
N SER A 220 -7.51 -20.21 -38.75
CA SER A 220 -7.88 -21.62 -38.95
C SER A 220 -9.40 -21.86 -38.97
N LEU A 221 -10.17 -20.98 -38.33
CA LEU A 221 -11.64 -21.00 -38.32
C LEU A 221 -12.26 -20.15 -39.45
N GLY A 222 -11.44 -19.60 -40.35
CA GLY A 222 -11.87 -18.80 -41.51
C GLY A 222 -12.12 -17.31 -41.22
N ALA A 223 -11.59 -16.77 -40.12
CA ALA A 223 -11.66 -15.34 -39.80
C ALA A 223 -10.32 -14.62 -40.04
N ALA A 224 -10.33 -13.28 -40.09
CA ALA A 224 -9.10 -12.50 -40.24
C ALA A 224 -8.25 -12.57 -38.96
N ALA A 225 -6.92 -12.43 -39.08
CA ALA A 225 -5.98 -12.42 -37.96
C ALA A 225 -6.37 -11.41 -36.87
N THR A 226 -6.85 -10.24 -37.29
CA THR A 226 -7.26 -9.11 -36.43
C THR A 226 -8.52 -9.38 -35.59
N VAL A 227 -9.24 -10.47 -35.86
CA VAL A 227 -10.32 -10.97 -35.01
C VAL A 227 -9.77 -11.55 -33.69
N CYS A 228 -8.45 -11.76 -33.58
CA CYS A 228 -7.78 -12.08 -32.33
C CYS A 228 -8.12 -11.08 -31.21
N GLY A 229 -8.29 -9.78 -31.53
CA GLY A 229 -8.73 -8.76 -30.58
C GLY A 229 -10.10 -9.11 -29.98
N VAL A 230 -11.08 -9.47 -30.80
CA VAL A 230 -12.40 -9.91 -30.33
C VAL A 230 -12.29 -11.19 -29.49
N VAL A 231 -11.46 -12.15 -29.91
CA VAL A 231 -11.24 -13.41 -29.18
C VAL A 231 -10.65 -13.15 -27.79
N ILE A 232 -9.63 -12.29 -27.71
CA ILE A 232 -8.97 -11.94 -26.45
C ILE A 232 -9.94 -11.13 -25.58
N GLY A 233 -10.54 -10.08 -26.14
CA GLY A 233 -11.41 -9.14 -25.44
C GLY A 233 -12.77 -9.66 -25.03
N ALA A 234 -13.28 -10.74 -25.63
CA ALA A 234 -14.53 -11.38 -25.20
C ALA A 234 -14.51 -11.75 -23.71
N MET A 235 -13.36 -12.19 -23.20
CA MET A 235 -13.19 -12.50 -21.77
C MET A 235 -13.34 -11.24 -20.91
N ALA A 236 -12.73 -10.13 -21.32
CA ALA A 236 -12.83 -8.86 -20.61
C ALA A 236 -14.26 -8.31 -20.63
N VAL A 237 -14.98 -8.44 -21.74
CA VAL A 237 -16.40 -8.03 -21.85
C VAL A 237 -17.26 -8.76 -20.84
N ALA A 238 -17.16 -10.10 -20.76
CA ALA A 238 -17.92 -10.86 -19.78
C ALA A 238 -17.50 -10.54 -18.34
N GLN A 239 -16.21 -10.27 -18.12
CA GLN A 239 -15.68 -9.90 -16.80
C GLN A 239 -16.28 -8.61 -16.24
N VAL A 240 -16.54 -7.58 -17.08
CA VAL A 240 -17.18 -6.31 -16.65
C VAL A 240 -18.55 -6.55 -15.99
N PHE A 241 -19.30 -7.54 -16.47
CA PHE A 241 -20.60 -7.86 -15.90
C PHE A 241 -20.50 -8.80 -14.69
N SER A 242 -19.63 -9.83 -14.78
CA SER A 242 -19.49 -10.83 -13.72
C SER A 242 -18.86 -10.26 -12.46
N SER A 243 -17.93 -9.31 -12.58
CA SER A 243 -17.27 -8.63 -11.46
C SER A 243 -18.25 -7.96 -10.50
N VAL A 244 -19.29 -7.28 -11.02
CA VAL A 244 -20.33 -6.61 -10.24
C VAL A 244 -21.17 -7.64 -9.49
N TYR A 245 -21.56 -8.72 -10.19
CA TYR A 245 -22.33 -9.81 -9.61
C TYR A 245 -21.55 -10.52 -8.50
N PHE A 246 -20.29 -10.87 -8.75
CA PHE A 246 -19.43 -11.50 -7.76
C PHE A 246 -19.04 -10.56 -6.62
N SER A 247 -18.89 -9.27 -6.87
CA SER A 247 -18.73 -8.28 -5.80
C SER A 247 -19.97 -8.24 -4.90
N ALA A 248 -21.17 -8.29 -5.48
CA ALA A 248 -22.42 -8.33 -4.71
C ALA A 248 -22.56 -9.65 -3.92
N TRP A 249 -22.25 -10.79 -4.53
CA TRP A 249 -22.37 -12.11 -3.91
C TRP A 249 -21.31 -12.33 -2.81
N SER A 250 -20.09 -11.84 -3.01
CA SER A 250 -19.02 -11.92 -2.01
C SER A 250 -19.30 -11.13 -0.73
N ASN A 251 -20.27 -10.21 -0.72
CA ASN A 251 -20.75 -9.59 0.53
C ASN A 251 -21.29 -10.63 1.53
N LYS A 252 -21.84 -11.76 1.05
CA LYS A 252 -22.45 -12.80 1.90
C LYS A 252 -21.53 -14.00 2.15
N SER A 253 -20.70 -14.34 1.18
CA SER A 253 -19.81 -15.52 1.24
C SER A 253 -18.73 -15.41 0.17
N TYR A 254 -17.46 -15.63 0.53
CA TYR A 254 -16.35 -15.70 -0.44
C TYR A 254 -16.25 -17.07 -1.14
N PHE A 255 -16.63 -18.17 -0.47
CA PHE A 255 -16.45 -19.53 -0.98
C PHE A 255 -17.37 -19.86 -2.17
N LYS A 256 -18.67 -19.60 -2.04
CA LYS A 256 -19.67 -19.95 -3.08
C LYS A 256 -19.39 -19.30 -4.45
N PRO A 257 -19.08 -17.98 -4.54
CA PRO A 257 -18.69 -17.35 -5.81
C PRO A 257 -17.45 -17.97 -6.45
N LEU A 258 -16.43 -18.32 -5.64
CA LEU A 258 -15.19 -18.91 -6.13
C LEU A 258 -15.41 -20.29 -6.75
N VAL A 259 -16.19 -21.16 -6.11
CA VAL A 259 -16.52 -22.49 -6.67
C VAL A 259 -17.30 -22.36 -7.97
N PHE A 260 -18.30 -21.48 -8.01
CA PHE A 260 -19.06 -21.22 -9.24
C PHE A 260 -18.17 -20.69 -10.36
N SER A 261 -17.29 -19.73 -10.04
CA SER A 261 -16.29 -19.18 -10.97
C SER A 261 -15.41 -20.29 -11.57
N SER A 262 -14.87 -21.20 -10.75
CA SER A 262 -14.04 -22.32 -11.23
C SER A 262 -14.80 -23.27 -12.17
N ILE A 263 -16.06 -23.61 -11.86
CA ILE A 263 -16.88 -24.49 -12.70
C ILE A 263 -17.13 -23.84 -14.07
N VAL A 264 -17.51 -22.55 -14.08
CA VAL A 264 -17.78 -21.83 -15.32
C VAL A 264 -16.51 -21.68 -16.16
N LEU A 265 -15.36 -21.40 -15.52
CA LEU A 265 -14.07 -21.32 -16.19
C LEU A 265 -13.70 -22.64 -16.87
N PHE A 266 -13.89 -23.76 -16.17
CA PHE A 266 -13.67 -25.10 -16.71
C PHE A 266 -14.55 -25.39 -17.93
N VAL A 267 -15.85 -25.08 -17.86
CA VAL A 267 -16.77 -25.25 -18.99
C VAL A 267 -16.37 -24.35 -20.17
N GLY A 268 -15.97 -23.11 -19.91
CA GLY A 268 -15.51 -22.17 -20.94
C GLY A 268 -14.29 -22.70 -21.70
N ASN A 269 -13.31 -23.25 -20.98
CA ASN A 269 -12.10 -23.84 -21.55
C ASN A 269 -12.40 -25.08 -22.41
N ILE A 270 -13.33 -25.94 -21.97
CA ILE A 270 -13.81 -27.07 -22.79
C ILE A 270 -14.43 -26.57 -24.10
N MET A 271 -15.29 -25.54 -24.03
CA MET A 271 -15.91 -24.97 -25.22
C MET A 271 -14.88 -24.33 -26.16
N TYR A 272 -13.89 -23.64 -25.61
CA TYR A 272 -12.79 -23.07 -26.39
C TYR A 272 -12.01 -24.15 -27.15
N ALA A 273 -11.71 -25.28 -26.50
CA ALA A 273 -11.05 -26.41 -27.13
C ALA A 273 -11.91 -27.08 -28.22
N LEU A 274 -13.21 -27.29 -27.96
CA LEU A 274 -14.14 -27.91 -28.91
C LEU A 274 -14.41 -27.05 -30.15
N ALA A 275 -14.18 -25.74 -30.09
CA ALA A 275 -14.44 -24.84 -31.21
C ALA A 275 -13.62 -25.18 -32.46
N TYR A 276 -12.42 -25.75 -32.29
CA TYR A 276 -11.58 -26.24 -33.38
C TYR A 276 -12.23 -27.41 -34.11
N ASP A 277 -12.68 -28.43 -33.36
CA ASP A 277 -13.32 -29.62 -33.92
C ASP A 277 -14.70 -29.32 -34.54
N LEU A 278 -15.41 -28.33 -34.00
CA LEU A 278 -16.69 -27.85 -34.52
C LEU A 278 -16.55 -26.81 -35.66
N ASN A 279 -15.32 -26.37 -35.96
CA ASN A 279 -15.00 -25.33 -36.94
C ASN A 279 -15.90 -24.08 -36.83
N SER A 280 -16.10 -23.58 -35.60
CA SER A 280 -17.06 -22.50 -35.34
C SER A 280 -16.49 -21.41 -34.43
N ILE A 281 -16.31 -20.21 -34.99
CA ILE A 281 -15.89 -19.02 -34.23
C ILE A 281 -16.91 -18.62 -33.14
N ALA A 282 -18.19 -18.92 -33.34
CA ALA A 282 -19.22 -18.64 -32.35
C ALA A 282 -19.01 -19.48 -31.07
N VAL A 283 -18.66 -20.77 -31.22
CA VAL A 283 -18.37 -21.64 -30.08
C VAL A 283 -17.11 -21.15 -29.35
N LEU A 284 -16.09 -20.72 -30.10
CA LEU A 284 -14.88 -20.13 -29.54
C LEU A 284 -15.21 -18.88 -28.69
N LEU A 285 -16.01 -17.96 -29.24
CA LEU A 285 -16.40 -16.74 -28.52
C LEU A 285 -17.27 -17.04 -27.30
N ILE A 286 -18.20 -18.00 -27.38
CA ILE A 286 -18.99 -18.43 -26.22
C ILE A 286 -18.08 -19.01 -25.14
N GLY A 287 -17.11 -19.84 -25.50
CA GLY A 287 -16.10 -20.35 -24.57
C GLY A 287 -15.36 -19.22 -23.86
N ARG A 288 -14.87 -18.22 -24.62
CA ARG A 288 -14.18 -17.05 -24.07
C ARG A 288 -15.06 -16.19 -23.16
N LEU A 289 -16.33 -15.98 -23.52
CA LEU A 289 -17.30 -15.27 -22.68
C LEU A 289 -17.55 -16.02 -21.36
N LEU A 290 -17.65 -17.35 -21.39
CA LEU A 290 -17.77 -18.16 -20.17
C LEU A 290 -16.50 -18.05 -19.30
N CYS A 291 -15.30 -18.12 -19.89
CA CYS A 291 -14.05 -17.91 -19.14
C CYS A 291 -14.03 -16.55 -18.42
N GLY A 292 -14.51 -15.49 -19.09
CA GLY A 292 -14.63 -14.16 -18.47
C GLY A 292 -15.72 -14.07 -17.41
N PHE A 293 -16.85 -14.76 -17.61
CA PHE A 293 -17.91 -14.86 -16.61
C PHE A 293 -17.44 -15.61 -15.36
N GLY A 294 -16.53 -16.58 -15.53
CA GLY A 294 -15.83 -17.27 -14.46
C GLY A 294 -14.73 -16.46 -13.76
N SER A 295 -14.62 -15.15 -13.98
CA SER A 295 -13.55 -14.33 -13.39
C SER A 295 -13.77 -13.98 -11.91
N ALA A 296 -13.00 -14.60 -11.01
CA ALA A 296 -13.01 -14.25 -9.58
C ALA A 296 -12.20 -13.00 -9.21
N ARG A 297 -11.61 -12.26 -10.18
CA ARG A 297 -10.63 -11.20 -9.87
C ARG A 297 -11.17 -10.09 -8.96
N ALA A 298 -12.43 -9.71 -9.10
CA ALA A 298 -13.06 -8.72 -8.23
C ALA A 298 -13.15 -9.22 -6.77
N VAL A 299 -13.45 -10.51 -6.59
CA VAL A 299 -13.47 -11.17 -5.27
C VAL A 299 -12.07 -11.22 -4.68
N ASN A 300 -11.06 -11.56 -5.48
CA ASN A 300 -9.68 -11.68 -4.99
C ASN A 300 -9.10 -10.34 -4.52
N ARG A 301 -9.40 -9.25 -5.24
CA ARG A 301 -9.00 -7.89 -4.84
C ARG A 301 -9.74 -7.42 -3.60
N ARG A 302 -11.04 -7.72 -3.55
CA ARG A 302 -11.85 -7.43 -2.37
C ARG A 302 -11.34 -8.17 -1.14
N TYR A 303 -10.98 -9.44 -1.27
CA TYR A 303 -10.41 -10.24 -0.18
C TYR A 303 -9.16 -9.57 0.43
N ILE A 304 -8.27 -9.00 -0.40
CA ILE A 304 -7.09 -8.26 0.08
C ILE A 304 -7.50 -6.99 0.84
N SER A 305 -8.52 -6.27 0.36
CA SER A 305 -9.03 -5.07 1.05
C SER A 305 -9.69 -5.40 2.39
N ASP A 306 -10.46 -6.49 2.45
CA ASP A 306 -11.34 -6.80 3.58
C ASP A 306 -10.62 -7.63 4.65
N CYS A 307 -9.79 -8.59 4.26
CA CYS A 307 -9.20 -9.58 5.17
C CYS A 307 -7.72 -9.35 5.50
N VAL A 308 -6.99 -8.53 4.72
CA VAL A 308 -5.57 -8.29 4.97
C VAL A 308 -5.38 -7.05 5.87
N PRO A 309 -4.66 -7.18 7.01
CA PRO A 309 -4.34 -6.07 7.89
C PRO A 309 -3.66 -4.90 7.14
N LEU A 310 -4.02 -3.67 7.51
CA LEU A 310 -3.53 -2.44 6.85
C LEU A 310 -1.99 -2.40 6.71
N LYS A 311 -1.26 -2.84 7.74
CA LYS A 311 0.21 -2.84 7.78
C LYS A 311 0.86 -3.65 6.64
N ILE A 312 0.24 -4.75 6.21
CA ILE A 312 0.76 -5.64 5.16
C ILE A 312 -0.07 -5.60 3.87
N ARG A 313 -1.13 -4.79 3.82
CA ARG A 313 -2.03 -4.68 2.67
C ARG A 313 -1.34 -4.18 1.41
N MET A 314 -0.40 -3.25 1.57
CA MET A 314 0.45 -2.79 0.47
C MET A 314 1.28 -3.94 -0.11
N GLN A 315 1.92 -4.74 0.76
CA GLN A 315 2.71 -5.90 0.35
C GLN A 315 1.84 -6.98 -0.30
N ALA A 316 0.65 -7.25 0.24
CA ALA A 316 -0.30 -8.19 -0.36
C ALA A 316 -0.82 -7.72 -1.73
N SER A 317 -1.04 -6.41 -1.89
CA SER A 317 -1.44 -5.79 -3.16
C SER A 317 -0.31 -5.87 -4.20
N ALA A 318 0.94 -5.61 -3.78
CA ALA A 318 2.12 -5.82 -4.62
C ALA A 318 2.30 -7.30 -5.00
N GLY A 319 2.02 -8.21 -4.06
CA GLY A 319 1.99 -9.66 -4.31
C GLY A 319 0.92 -10.05 -5.33
N PHE A 320 -0.26 -9.44 -5.29
CA PHE A 320 -1.33 -9.64 -6.27
C PHE A 320 -0.91 -9.20 -7.68
N VAL A 321 -0.27 -8.02 -7.80
CA VAL A 321 0.26 -7.53 -9.08
C VAL A 321 1.36 -8.47 -9.58
N SER A 322 2.29 -8.87 -8.72
CA SER A 322 3.37 -9.79 -9.07
C SER A 322 2.84 -11.17 -9.51
N ALA A 323 1.88 -11.74 -8.79
CA ALA A 323 1.23 -12.99 -9.16
C ALA A 323 0.47 -12.88 -10.48
N SER A 324 -0.14 -11.72 -10.73
CA SER A 324 -0.80 -11.44 -12.01
C SER A 324 0.20 -11.42 -13.16
N ALA A 325 1.28 -10.65 -13.04
CA ALA A 325 2.33 -10.54 -14.04
C ALA A 325 3.05 -11.86 -14.31
N LEU A 326 3.33 -12.64 -13.26
CA LEU A 326 3.84 -13.99 -13.38
C LEU A 326 2.90 -14.88 -14.20
N GLY A 327 1.58 -14.78 -13.98
CA GLY A 327 0.60 -15.51 -14.77
C GLY A 327 0.59 -15.06 -16.23
N MET A 328 0.71 -13.75 -16.49
CA MET A 328 0.86 -13.21 -17.85
C MET A 328 2.13 -13.69 -18.55
N ALA A 329 3.20 -13.98 -17.81
CA ALA A 329 4.44 -14.56 -18.34
C ALA A 329 4.32 -16.07 -18.57
N CYS A 330 3.77 -16.79 -17.60
CA CYS A 330 3.66 -18.24 -17.61
C CYS A 330 2.66 -18.74 -18.65
N GLY A 331 1.59 -18.01 -18.94
CA GLY A 331 0.63 -18.36 -20.00
C GLY A 331 1.32 -18.58 -21.35
N PRO A 332 1.87 -17.53 -21.98
CA PRO A 332 2.62 -17.65 -23.24
C PRO A 332 3.75 -18.70 -23.17
N ALA A 333 4.49 -18.77 -22.07
CA ALA A 333 5.53 -19.80 -21.90
C ALA A 333 4.98 -21.24 -22.02
N LEU A 334 3.85 -21.52 -21.37
CA LEU A 334 3.17 -22.81 -21.46
C LEU A 334 2.63 -23.05 -22.87
N ALA A 335 2.08 -22.04 -23.53
CA ALA A 335 1.60 -22.14 -24.91
C ALA A 335 2.73 -22.49 -25.90
N GLY A 336 3.93 -21.91 -25.70
CA GLY A 336 5.12 -22.23 -26.49
C GLY A 336 5.68 -23.63 -26.21
N LEU A 337 5.55 -24.15 -24.98
CA LEU A 337 6.02 -25.48 -24.59
C LEU A 337 5.05 -26.61 -24.96
N LEU A 338 3.74 -26.33 -24.97
CA LEU A 338 2.66 -27.30 -25.20
C LEU A 338 2.32 -27.51 -26.68
N GLN A 339 3.25 -27.21 -27.59
CA GLN A 339 3.14 -27.43 -29.04
C GLN A 339 3.24 -28.93 -29.43
N ILE A 340 2.50 -29.81 -28.75
CA ILE A 340 2.46 -31.25 -29.05
C ILE A 340 1.14 -31.54 -29.78
N ASN A 341 1.14 -32.15 -30.96
CA ASN A 341 -0.12 -32.51 -31.63
C ASN A 341 -0.45 -33.99 -31.36
N PHE A 342 -1.56 -34.28 -30.67
CA PHE A 342 -2.09 -35.65 -30.53
C PHE A 342 -3.62 -35.69 -30.50
N LYS A 343 -4.23 -36.84 -30.75
CA LYS A 343 -5.70 -37.04 -30.67
C LYS A 343 -6.01 -38.07 -29.60
N ILE A 344 -6.89 -37.73 -28.66
CA ILE A 344 -7.43 -38.68 -27.66
C ILE A 344 -8.95 -38.62 -27.69
N TYR A 345 -9.60 -39.77 -27.84
CA TYR A 345 -11.08 -39.94 -27.86
C TYR A 345 -11.85 -38.99 -28.80
N GLY A 346 -11.29 -38.66 -29.96
CA GLY A 346 -11.97 -37.84 -30.97
C GLY A 346 -11.84 -36.32 -30.78
N ILE A 347 -11.18 -35.86 -29.71
CA ILE A 347 -10.82 -34.45 -29.48
C ILE A 347 -9.39 -34.21 -29.98
N THR A 348 -9.19 -33.14 -30.73
CA THR A 348 -7.87 -32.76 -31.25
C THR A 348 -7.10 -31.95 -30.21
N PHE A 349 -6.03 -32.53 -29.65
CA PHE A 349 -5.05 -31.82 -28.84
C PHE A 349 -4.00 -31.23 -29.76
N ASN A 350 -4.08 -29.92 -30.00
CA ASN A 350 -3.11 -29.19 -30.80
C ASN A 350 -2.56 -27.99 -30.01
N GLN A 351 -1.63 -27.28 -30.63
CA GLN A 351 -1.02 -26.05 -30.13
C GLN A 351 -2.02 -24.99 -29.63
N ASN A 352 -3.28 -25.04 -30.07
CA ASN A 352 -4.32 -24.08 -29.70
C ASN A 352 -5.25 -24.58 -28.58
N THR A 353 -5.27 -25.89 -28.27
CA THR A 353 -6.22 -26.51 -27.31
C THR A 353 -5.57 -27.10 -26.07
N LEU A 354 -4.30 -27.54 -26.15
CA LEU A 354 -3.54 -28.12 -25.05
C LEU A 354 -3.18 -27.21 -23.88
N PRO A 355 -2.82 -25.94 -24.11
CA PRO A 355 -2.40 -25.06 -23.03
C PRO A 355 -3.49 -24.88 -21.96
N ASP A 356 -4.75 -24.90 -22.38
CA ASP A 356 -5.92 -24.68 -21.52
C ASP A 356 -6.29 -25.90 -20.65
N LEU A 357 -5.90 -27.11 -21.06
CA LEU A 357 -6.18 -28.34 -20.30
C LEU A 357 -5.16 -28.57 -19.16
N VAL A 358 -3.89 -28.21 -19.35
CA VAL A 358 -2.83 -28.41 -18.34
C VAL A 358 -2.98 -27.48 -17.13
N GLY A 359 -3.57 -26.30 -17.33
CA GLY A 359 -3.97 -25.43 -16.21
C GLY A 359 -5.00 -26.08 -15.27
N ASN A 360 -5.80 -27.04 -15.75
CA ASN A 360 -6.90 -27.62 -15.00
C ASN A 360 -6.47 -28.66 -13.95
N ASP A 361 -5.47 -29.50 -14.22
CA ASP A 361 -5.04 -30.56 -13.27
C ASP A 361 -4.32 -29.95 -12.04
N ALA A 362 -3.69 -28.78 -12.20
CA ALA A 362 -3.12 -28.00 -11.11
C ALA A 362 -4.20 -27.22 -10.32
N LEU A 363 -5.25 -26.74 -11.00
CA LEU A 363 -6.38 -26.02 -10.41
C LEU A 363 -7.23 -26.92 -9.50
N GLU A 364 -7.53 -28.14 -9.93
CA GLU A 364 -8.36 -29.08 -9.17
C GLU A 364 -7.63 -29.62 -7.92
N LYS A 365 -6.35 -30.01 -8.06
CA LYS A 365 -5.57 -30.59 -6.96
C LYS A 365 -5.11 -29.54 -5.94
N GLY A 366 -4.87 -28.28 -6.35
CA GLY A 366 -4.41 -27.21 -5.47
C GLY A 366 -5.49 -26.59 -4.59
N LEU A 367 -6.75 -26.55 -5.04
CA LEU A 367 -7.88 -25.95 -4.32
C LEU A 367 -8.63 -26.95 -3.42
N ALA A 368 -8.66 -28.24 -3.76
CA ALA A 368 -9.47 -29.23 -3.05
C ALA A 368 -8.94 -29.58 -1.64
N GLN A 369 -7.64 -29.47 -1.37
CA GLN A 369 -7.03 -29.96 -0.12
C GLN A 369 -7.00 -28.96 1.06
N PRO A 370 -6.78 -27.65 0.89
CA PRO A 370 -6.73 -26.72 2.03
C PRO A 370 -8.11 -26.22 2.49
N LEU A 371 -9.12 -26.25 1.60
CA LEU A 371 -10.46 -25.70 1.87
C LEU A 371 -11.41 -26.68 2.58
N LEU A 372 -11.10 -27.98 2.58
CA LEU A 372 -11.84 -28.99 3.34
C LEU A 372 -11.51 -28.98 4.85
N LEU A 373 -10.45 -28.27 5.27
CA LEU A 373 -10.04 -28.15 6.68
C LEU A 373 -10.56 -26.89 7.38
N GLY A 374 -11.32 -26.04 6.68
CA GLY A 374 -11.83 -24.77 7.21
C GLY A 374 -13.35 -24.68 7.39
N SER A 375 -14.09 -25.79 7.26
CA SER A 375 -15.56 -25.78 7.24
C SER A 375 -16.23 -26.57 8.38
N GLU A 376 -15.66 -26.55 9.56
CA GLU A 376 -16.37 -26.91 10.80
C GLU A 376 -16.03 -25.85 11.84
N ASP A 377 -16.86 -24.80 11.89
CA ASP A 377 -17.11 -23.88 13.02
C ASP A 377 -17.53 -22.52 12.46
N ASN A 378 -18.84 -22.38 12.21
CA ASN A 378 -19.61 -21.14 12.34
C ASN A 378 -21.06 -21.41 11.92
N GLN A 379 -21.79 -22.08 12.79
CA GLN A 379 -23.25 -21.96 12.92
C GLN A 379 -23.52 -21.80 14.42
N GLN A 380 -24.41 -20.87 14.78
CA GLN A 380 -24.68 -20.27 16.13
C GLN A 380 -23.86 -18.97 16.30
N ASP A 381 -24.41 -17.76 16.38
CA ASP A 381 -25.71 -17.31 16.89
C ASP A 381 -26.23 -16.09 16.09
N GLU A 382 -27.49 -16.15 15.64
CA GLU A 382 -28.34 -14.97 15.44
C GLU A 382 -29.48 -15.10 16.44
N ASP A 383 -29.46 -14.30 17.50
CA ASP A 383 -30.65 -13.92 18.25
C ASP A 383 -30.37 -12.57 18.93
N GLY A 384 -31.44 -11.80 19.08
CA GLY A 384 -31.44 -10.34 19.17
C GLY A 384 -30.86 -9.74 20.44
N ASP A 385 -30.70 -8.41 20.39
CA ASP A 385 -31.21 -7.51 21.43
C ASP A 385 -31.39 -6.10 20.83
N GLU A 386 -32.65 -5.67 20.80
CA GLU A 386 -33.03 -4.27 20.71
C GLU A 386 -32.79 -3.62 22.07
N GLU A 387 -31.87 -2.67 22.17
CA GLU A 387 -31.94 -1.64 23.20
C GLU A 387 -31.72 -0.26 22.58
N GLY A 388 -32.76 0.56 22.68
CA GLY A 388 -32.69 1.97 22.36
C GLY A 388 -31.97 2.73 23.48
N ASP A 389 -31.09 3.65 23.08
CA ASP A 389 -30.81 4.82 23.90
C ASP A 389 -30.79 6.06 23.00
N GLY A 390 -31.59 7.04 23.41
CA GLY A 390 -31.79 8.29 22.69
C GLY A 390 -30.70 9.28 23.06
N SER A 391 -29.90 9.67 22.07
CA SER A 391 -29.12 10.91 22.14
C SER A 391 -28.88 11.48 20.74
N GLU A 392 -29.58 12.58 20.48
CA GLU A 392 -29.43 13.62 19.46
C GLU A 392 -28.75 13.27 18.12
N GLU A 393 -29.59 13.28 17.08
CA GLU A 393 -29.32 13.07 15.67
C GLU A 393 -28.22 13.99 15.09
N ALA A 394 -27.14 13.37 14.61
CA ALA A 394 -26.46 13.79 13.38
C ALA A 394 -26.95 12.84 12.27
N PRO A 395 -27.23 13.32 11.03
CA PRO A 395 -28.08 12.61 10.09
C PRO A 395 -27.52 11.23 9.71
N GLU A 396 -28.37 10.20 9.81
CA GLU A 396 -28.11 8.78 9.55
C GLU A 396 -27.61 8.44 8.12
N GLU A 397 -27.54 9.42 7.22
CA GLU A 397 -27.00 9.25 5.86
C GLU A 397 -25.49 8.99 5.81
N SER A 398 -24.77 9.25 6.90
CA SER A 398 -23.31 9.21 6.97
C SER A 398 -22.68 7.79 7.00
N ARG A 399 -23.47 6.72 7.23
CA ARG A 399 -22.94 5.36 7.48
C ARG A 399 -23.39 4.26 6.50
N ARG A 400 -24.16 4.58 5.45
CA ARG A 400 -24.72 3.55 4.55
C ARG A 400 -23.70 3.08 3.48
N PRO A 401 -23.59 1.77 3.21
CA PRO A 401 -22.73 1.24 2.14
C PRO A 401 -23.23 1.70 0.76
N VAL A 402 -22.30 1.89 -0.18
CA VAL A 402 -22.62 2.41 -1.52
C VAL A 402 -23.27 1.31 -2.37
N THR A 403 -24.52 1.54 -2.80
CA THR A 403 -25.32 0.58 -3.57
C THR A 403 -25.45 0.91 -5.06
N SER A 404 -24.96 2.06 -5.52
CA SER A 404 -25.05 2.50 -6.92
C SER A 404 -23.76 3.15 -7.46
N ILE A 405 -23.49 2.97 -8.76
CA ILE A 405 -22.35 3.54 -9.50
C ILE A 405 -22.35 5.06 -9.44
N VAL A 406 -23.52 5.70 -9.58
CA VAL A 406 -23.63 7.17 -9.59
C VAL A 406 -23.29 7.75 -8.23
N SER A 407 -23.76 7.12 -7.15
CA SER A 407 -23.38 7.50 -5.79
C SER A 407 -21.89 7.26 -5.54
N ALA A 408 -21.32 6.14 -6.03
CA ALA A 408 -19.90 5.86 -5.91
C ALA A 408 -19.07 6.96 -6.59
N TYR A 409 -19.38 7.28 -7.84
CA TYR A 409 -18.66 8.28 -8.64
C TYR A 409 -18.74 9.70 -8.06
N ARG A 410 -19.89 10.09 -7.49
CA ARG A 410 -20.03 11.38 -6.79
C ARG A 410 -19.20 11.46 -5.52
N LEU A 411 -18.98 10.33 -4.85
CA LEU A 411 -18.17 10.24 -3.64
C LEU A 411 -16.66 10.25 -3.93
N LEU A 412 -16.25 10.00 -5.18
CA LEU A 412 -14.84 9.99 -5.57
C LEU A 412 -14.28 11.42 -5.55
N THR A 413 -13.22 11.61 -4.76
CA THR A 413 -12.41 12.83 -4.81
C THR A 413 -11.77 12.98 -6.21
N PRO A 414 -11.42 14.21 -6.63
CA PRO A 414 -10.69 14.42 -7.89
C PRO A 414 -9.42 13.56 -7.99
N SER A 415 -8.69 13.39 -6.89
CA SER A 415 -7.50 12.53 -6.81
C SER A 415 -7.79 11.07 -7.16
N VAL A 416 -8.87 10.48 -6.61
CA VAL A 416 -9.26 9.09 -6.96
C VAL A 416 -9.69 8.95 -8.42
N LYS A 417 -10.36 9.96 -8.98
CA LYS A 417 -10.73 9.93 -10.41
C LYS A 417 -9.50 9.93 -11.30
N VAL A 418 -8.47 10.71 -10.96
CA VAL A 418 -7.19 10.68 -11.67
C VAL A 418 -6.52 9.33 -11.53
N GLN A 419 -6.43 8.75 -10.32
CA GLN A 419 -5.85 7.42 -10.11
C GLN A 419 -6.56 6.33 -10.92
N LEU A 420 -7.89 6.37 -11.04
CA LEU A 420 -8.65 5.46 -11.91
C LEU A 420 -8.37 5.69 -13.40
N LEU A 421 -8.18 6.95 -13.83
CA LEU A 421 -7.78 7.28 -15.21
C LEU A 421 -6.38 6.76 -15.53
N ILE A 422 -5.43 6.90 -14.60
CA ILE A 422 -4.08 6.35 -14.72
C ILE A 422 -4.14 4.83 -14.84
N TYR A 423 -4.97 4.19 -13.99
CA TYR A 423 -5.16 2.74 -14.02
C TYR A 423 -5.78 2.27 -15.34
N PHE A 424 -6.73 3.04 -15.88
CA PHE A 424 -7.29 2.81 -17.19
C PHE A 424 -6.22 2.93 -18.29
N MET A 425 -5.44 4.01 -18.27
CA MET A 425 -4.37 4.28 -19.24
C MET A 425 -3.33 3.17 -19.28
N LEU A 426 -2.79 2.77 -18.13
CA LEU A 426 -1.76 1.75 -18.07
C LEU A 426 -2.29 0.39 -18.56
N LYS A 427 -3.54 0.04 -18.22
CA LYS A 427 -4.14 -1.24 -18.66
C LYS A 427 -4.47 -1.23 -20.14
N TYR A 428 -4.89 -0.08 -20.67
CA TYR A 428 -5.08 0.09 -22.10
C TYR A 428 -3.77 -0.11 -22.87
N ALA A 429 -2.70 0.59 -22.47
CA ALA A 429 -1.41 0.51 -23.15
C ALA A 429 -0.77 -0.89 -23.07
N MET A 430 -0.83 -1.54 -21.89
CA MET A 430 -0.37 -2.92 -21.73
C MET A 430 -1.15 -3.89 -22.63
N GLU A 431 -2.48 -3.76 -22.70
CA GLU A 431 -3.29 -4.70 -23.48
C GLU A 431 -3.05 -4.53 -24.97
N ILE A 432 -2.88 -3.30 -25.48
CA ILE A 432 -2.47 -3.08 -26.87
C ILE A 432 -1.17 -3.83 -27.16
N LEU A 433 -0.12 -3.63 -26.34
CA LEU A 433 1.17 -4.29 -26.52
C LEU A 433 1.05 -5.83 -26.50
N LEU A 434 0.30 -6.39 -25.56
CA LEU A 434 0.19 -7.83 -25.38
C LEU A 434 -0.69 -8.48 -26.46
N SER A 435 -1.90 -7.97 -26.67
CA SER A 435 -2.89 -8.55 -27.59
C SER A 435 -2.51 -8.41 -29.06
N GLU A 436 -1.86 -7.31 -29.45
CA GLU A 436 -1.44 -7.11 -30.85
C GLU A 436 -0.10 -7.78 -31.20
N SER A 437 0.64 -8.27 -30.18
CA SER A 437 2.00 -8.76 -30.36
C SER A 437 2.11 -9.89 -31.37
N SER A 438 1.17 -10.83 -31.41
CA SER A 438 1.20 -11.95 -32.35
C SER A 438 1.03 -11.46 -33.79
N VAL A 439 0.04 -10.59 -34.03
CA VAL A 439 -0.25 -10.02 -35.36
C VAL A 439 0.91 -9.15 -35.87
N ILE A 440 1.42 -8.23 -35.03
CA ILE A 440 2.47 -7.29 -35.43
C ILE A 440 3.80 -8.00 -35.71
N THR A 441 4.20 -8.94 -34.85
CA THR A 441 5.48 -9.63 -35.01
C THR A 441 5.45 -10.66 -36.14
N SER A 442 4.30 -11.29 -36.39
CA SER A 442 4.07 -12.13 -37.57
C SER A 442 4.16 -11.30 -38.86
N TYR A 443 3.49 -10.15 -38.92
CA TYR A 443 3.46 -9.28 -40.10
C TYR A 443 4.81 -8.61 -40.42
N TYR A 444 5.45 -7.94 -39.44
CA TYR A 444 6.67 -7.16 -39.70
C TYR A 444 7.96 -7.99 -39.66
N PHE A 445 7.99 -9.08 -38.89
CA PHE A 445 9.22 -9.83 -38.62
C PHE A 445 9.14 -11.31 -39.02
N GLY A 446 7.97 -11.81 -39.44
CA GLY A 446 7.77 -13.21 -39.77
C GLY A 446 7.98 -14.14 -38.58
N TRP A 447 7.68 -13.67 -37.37
CA TRP A 447 7.84 -14.48 -36.16
C TRP A 447 6.84 -15.63 -36.12
N ALA A 448 7.32 -16.83 -35.80
CA ALA A 448 6.45 -17.95 -35.47
C ALA A 448 5.83 -17.77 -34.08
N THR A 449 4.70 -18.43 -33.84
CA THR A 449 3.98 -18.44 -32.55
C THR A 449 4.90 -18.73 -31.35
N SER A 450 5.90 -19.60 -31.52
CA SER A 450 6.88 -19.93 -30.47
C SER A 450 7.79 -18.75 -30.11
N SER A 451 8.22 -17.96 -31.09
CA SER A 451 9.01 -16.74 -30.87
C SER A 451 8.18 -15.68 -30.15
N VAL A 452 6.91 -15.52 -30.51
CA VAL A 452 5.96 -14.62 -29.83
C VAL A 452 5.76 -15.05 -28.37
N ALA A 453 5.54 -16.35 -28.15
CA ALA A 453 5.40 -16.94 -26.83
C ALA A 453 6.62 -16.69 -25.94
N ILE A 454 7.83 -16.88 -26.46
CA ILE A 454 9.09 -16.61 -25.76
C ILE A 454 9.23 -15.12 -25.45
N PHE A 455 8.93 -14.24 -26.41
CA PHE A 455 8.97 -12.80 -26.20
C PHE A 455 8.06 -12.35 -25.06
N LEU A 456 6.79 -12.77 -25.07
CA LEU A 456 5.83 -12.44 -24.03
C LEU A 456 6.20 -13.03 -22.66
N ALA A 457 6.73 -14.25 -22.62
CA ALA A 457 7.23 -14.87 -21.40
C ALA A 457 8.40 -14.08 -20.80
N CYS A 458 9.38 -13.71 -21.64
CA CYS A 458 10.51 -12.87 -21.23
C CYS A 458 10.04 -11.52 -20.73
N LEU A 459 9.10 -10.88 -21.44
CA LEU A 459 8.53 -9.58 -21.08
C LEU A 459 7.84 -9.65 -19.71
N GLY A 460 6.99 -10.65 -19.46
CA GLY A 460 6.33 -10.83 -18.16
C GLY A 460 7.28 -11.21 -17.02
N LEU A 461 8.35 -11.95 -17.28
CA LEU A 461 9.37 -12.28 -16.27
C LEU A 461 10.14 -11.05 -15.78
N THR A 462 10.21 -9.97 -16.56
CA THR A 462 10.87 -8.73 -16.14
C THR A 462 10.23 -8.07 -14.92
N VAL A 463 8.97 -8.39 -14.60
CA VAL A 463 8.26 -7.82 -13.45
C VAL A 463 8.89 -8.20 -12.12
N LEU A 464 9.44 -9.41 -12.01
CA LEU A 464 10.08 -9.88 -10.77
C LEU A 464 11.27 -9.00 -10.33
N PRO A 465 12.34 -8.84 -11.15
CA PRO A 465 13.47 -8.02 -10.76
C PRO A 465 13.07 -6.55 -10.60
N VAL A 466 12.14 -6.05 -11.42
CA VAL A 466 11.65 -4.66 -11.34
C VAL A 466 10.96 -4.40 -10.01
N ASN A 467 10.03 -5.26 -9.58
CA ASN A 467 9.32 -5.09 -8.31
C ASN A 467 10.26 -5.15 -7.11
N ILE A 468 11.31 -5.99 -7.16
CA ILE A 468 12.35 -6.04 -6.13
C ILE A 468 13.09 -4.71 -6.09
N VAL A 469 13.57 -4.20 -7.23
CA VAL A 469 14.34 -2.94 -7.31
C VAL A 469 13.51 -1.75 -6.83
N VAL A 470 12.26 -1.66 -7.28
CA VAL A 470 11.36 -0.57 -6.90
C VAL A 470 11.04 -0.62 -5.41
N GLY A 471 10.69 -1.81 -4.88
CA GLY A 471 10.32 -1.97 -3.48
C GLY A 471 11.47 -1.79 -2.49
N SER A 472 12.70 -2.17 -2.86
CA SER A 472 13.86 -2.12 -1.96
C SER A 472 14.69 -0.83 -2.06
N TYR A 473 14.85 -0.27 -3.26
CA TYR A 473 15.72 0.89 -3.49
C TYR A 473 14.94 2.16 -3.81
N ILE A 474 14.04 2.13 -4.79
CA ILE A 474 13.43 3.34 -5.35
C ILE A 474 12.38 3.93 -4.39
N SER A 475 11.54 3.09 -3.78
CA SER A 475 10.51 3.55 -2.84
C SER A 475 11.07 4.18 -1.57
N ASN A 476 12.34 3.91 -1.22
CA ASN A 476 13.00 4.52 -0.07
C ASN A 476 13.67 5.87 -0.41
N MET A 477 13.92 6.12 -1.70
CA MET A 477 14.62 7.32 -2.18
C MET A 477 13.68 8.41 -2.69
N PHE A 478 12.51 8.04 -3.20
CA PHE A 478 11.57 8.95 -3.86
C PHE A 478 10.18 8.88 -3.23
N GLU A 479 9.46 10.00 -3.25
CA GLU A 479 8.05 10.04 -2.85
C GLU A 479 7.16 9.33 -3.88
N GLU A 480 6.07 8.69 -3.42
CA GLU A 480 5.16 7.92 -4.29
C GLU A 480 4.61 8.75 -5.47
N ARG A 481 4.29 10.03 -5.25
CA ARG A 481 3.83 10.95 -6.31
C ARG A 481 4.87 11.23 -7.40
N GLN A 482 6.14 11.28 -7.04
CA GLN A 482 7.23 11.49 -7.99
C GLN A 482 7.43 10.23 -8.83
N LEU A 483 7.38 9.06 -8.18
CA LEU A 483 7.49 7.77 -8.84
C LEU A 483 6.31 7.51 -9.79
N LEU A 484 5.10 7.93 -9.41
CA LEU A 484 3.91 7.88 -10.27
C LEU A 484 4.12 8.72 -11.54
N LEU A 485 4.47 10.01 -11.42
CA LEU A 485 4.66 10.87 -12.60
C LEU A 485 5.83 10.40 -13.47
N ALA A 486 6.93 9.96 -12.87
CA ALA A 486 8.09 9.46 -13.61
C ALA A 486 7.76 8.19 -14.41
N SER A 487 7.00 7.26 -13.82
CA SER A 487 6.58 6.04 -14.52
C SER A 487 5.57 6.32 -15.64
N GLU A 488 4.65 7.28 -15.48
CA GLU A 488 3.78 7.74 -16.59
C GLU A 488 4.58 8.29 -17.78
N ILE A 489 5.58 9.14 -17.51
CA ILE A 489 6.46 9.70 -18.55
C ILE A 489 7.21 8.58 -19.28
N MET A 490 7.70 7.58 -18.54
CA MET A 490 8.39 6.43 -19.12
C MET A 490 7.45 5.53 -19.95
N VAL A 491 6.18 5.35 -19.54
CA VAL A 491 5.16 4.69 -20.38
C VAL A 491 4.94 5.47 -21.68
N CYS A 492 4.79 6.79 -21.59
CA CYS A 492 4.64 7.67 -22.75
C CYS A 492 5.84 7.55 -23.70
N LEU A 493 7.06 7.54 -23.16
CA LEU A 493 8.28 7.34 -23.93
C LEU A 493 8.30 5.97 -24.62
N GLY A 494 7.89 4.91 -23.92
CA GLY A 494 7.74 3.57 -24.50
C GLY A 494 6.79 3.58 -25.71
N ILE A 495 5.60 4.16 -25.56
CA ILE A 495 4.60 4.31 -26.63
C ILE A 495 5.19 5.08 -27.82
N LEU A 496 5.87 6.21 -27.57
CA LEU A 496 6.48 7.03 -28.62
C LEU A 496 7.56 6.28 -29.41
N LEU A 497 8.40 5.49 -28.72
CA LEU A 497 9.44 4.70 -29.35
C LEU A 497 8.87 3.53 -30.17
N SER A 498 7.66 3.04 -29.84
CA SER A 498 7.01 1.94 -30.56
C SER A 498 6.49 2.34 -31.94
N PHE A 499 6.19 3.63 -32.20
CA PHE A 499 5.66 4.06 -33.49
C PHE A 499 6.60 3.70 -34.65
N HIS A 500 5.99 3.27 -35.76
CA HIS A 500 6.69 3.07 -37.01
C HIS A 500 7.00 4.42 -37.68
N ILE A 501 8.07 5.09 -37.21
CA ILE A 501 8.60 6.35 -37.76
C ILE A 501 9.90 6.10 -38.54
N ILE A 502 10.73 5.16 -38.06
CA ILE A 502 12.00 4.80 -38.69
C ILE A 502 11.75 3.66 -39.69
N ILE A 503 12.18 3.84 -40.94
CA ILE A 503 12.08 2.84 -42.00
C ILE A 503 13.49 2.28 -42.26
N PRO A 504 13.72 0.95 -42.16
CA PRO A 504 12.76 -0.11 -41.85
C PRO A 504 12.43 -0.22 -40.35
N TYR A 505 11.24 -0.75 -40.02
CA TYR A 505 10.90 -1.11 -38.64
C TYR A 505 11.79 -2.25 -38.19
N THR A 506 12.37 -2.16 -36.99
CA THR A 506 13.36 -3.15 -36.54
C THR A 506 12.91 -3.89 -35.28
N VAL A 507 13.32 -5.16 -35.17
CA VAL A 507 13.08 -5.96 -33.96
C VAL A 507 13.58 -5.27 -32.69
N PRO A 508 14.81 -4.68 -32.64
CA PRO A 508 15.27 -3.97 -31.45
C PRO A 508 14.38 -2.78 -31.08
N GLN A 509 13.84 -2.05 -32.06
CA GLN A 509 12.90 -0.96 -31.78
C GLN A 509 11.63 -1.48 -31.09
N TYR A 510 11.01 -2.53 -31.63
CA TYR A 510 9.80 -3.13 -31.06
C TYR A 510 10.05 -3.70 -29.66
N VAL A 511 11.11 -4.50 -29.50
CA VAL A 511 11.43 -5.15 -28.22
C VAL A 511 11.82 -4.14 -27.15
N CYS A 512 12.70 -3.17 -27.44
CA CYS A 512 13.12 -2.19 -26.45
C CYS A 512 11.97 -1.25 -26.06
N SER A 513 11.17 -0.78 -27.02
CA SER A 513 10.02 0.09 -26.73
C SER A 513 8.93 -0.65 -25.93
N GLY A 514 8.62 -1.89 -26.30
CA GLY A 514 7.70 -2.76 -25.57
C GLY A 514 8.17 -3.05 -24.14
N LEU A 515 9.47 -3.32 -23.95
CA LEU A 515 10.04 -3.54 -22.62
C LEU A 515 9.96 -2.28 -21.74
N ILE A 516 10.33 -1.11 -22.29
CA ILE A 516 10.23 0.17 -21.57
C ILE A 516 8.78 0.45 -21.17
N MET A 517 7.84 0.32 -22.11
CA MET A 517 6.41 0.53 -21.89
C MET A 517 5.87 -0.41 -20.81
N PHE A 518 6.12 -1.72 -20.95
CA PHE A 518 5.58 -2.74 -20.05
C PHE A 518 6.14 -2.61 -18.63
N VAL A 519 7.47 -2.52 -18.49
CA VAL A 519 8.14 -2.37 -17.18
C VAL A 519 7.64 -1.10 -16.48
N SER A 520 7.57 0.02 -17.20
CA SER A 520 7.12 1.29 -16.60
C SER A 520 5.65 1.24 -16.19
N ALA A 521 4.80 0.56 -16.97
CA ALA A 521 3.39 0.40 -16.66
C ALA A 521 3.17 -0.51 -15.43
N GLU A 522 3.99 -1.55 -15.23
CA GLU A 522 3.94 -2.42 -14.04
C GLU A 522 4.36 -1.67 -12.76
N VAL A 523 5.42 -0.85 -12.85
CA VAL A 523 5.80 0.05 -11.74
C VAL A 523 4.66 1.03 -11.44
N LEU A 524 4.08 1.64 -12.47
CA LEU A 524 2.97 2.58 -12.35
C LEU A 524 1.75 1.91 -11.71
N GLU A 525 1.43 0.67 -12.05
CA GLU A 525 0.34 -0.10 -11.43
C GLU A 525 0.57 -0.29 -9.92
N GLY A 526 1.78 -0.70 -9.53
CA GLY A 526 2.12 -0.88 -8.11
C GLY A 526 1.97 0.41 -7.30
N VAL A 527 2.48 1.52 -7.83
CA VAL A 527 2.43 2.84 -7.16
C VAL A 527 1.02 3.40 -7.12
N ASN A 528 0.29 3.32 -8.24
CA ASN A 528 -1.08 3.79 -8.33
C ASN A 528 -1.99 3.02 -7.38
N LEU A 529 -1.81 1.71 -7.24
CA LEU A 529 -2.59 0.91 -6.29
C LEU A 529 -2.27 1.24 -4.83
N SER A 530 -1.00 1.53 -4.51
CA SER A 530 -0.60 2.02 -3.17
C SER A 530 -1.32 3.32 -2.84
N LEU A 531 -1.24 4.32 -3.72
CA LEU A 531 -1.87 5.64 -3.53
C LEU A 531 -3.40 5.54 -3.49
N LEU A 532 -3.99 4.74 -4.38
CA LEU A 532 -5.44 4.53 -4.41
C LEU A 532 -5.93 3.90 -3.09
N SER A 533 -5.16 2.99 -2.49
CA SER A 533 -5.51 2.40 -1.19
C SER A 533 -5.46 3.39 -0.02
N ARG A 534 -4.66 4.46 -0.13
CA ARG A 534 -4.53 5.53 0.86
C ARG A 534 -5.60 6.62 0.72
N VAL A 535 -5.95 6.96 -0.52
CA VAL A 535 -6.90 8.05 -0.83
C VAL A 535 -8.37 7.57 -0.82
N MET A 536 -8.61 6.25 -0.90
CA MET A 536 -9.96 5.70 -0.77
C MET A 536 -10.57 5.92 0.63
N SER A 537 -11.74 6.55 0.67
CA SER A 537 -12.54 6.69 1.90
C SER A 537 -12.92 5.32 2.50
N SER A 538 -13.02 5.24 3.84
CA SER A 538 -13.56 4.08 4.56
C SER A 538 -15.02 3.72 4.19
N ARG A 539 -15.75 4.63 3.53
CA ARG A 539 -17.07 4.32 2.95
C ARG A 539 -16.97 3.50 1.66
N LEU A 540 -15.86 3.67 0.92
CA LEU A 540 -15.57 2.97 -0.32
C LEU A 540 -14.81 1.65 -0.09
N SER A 541 -14.48 1.32 1.17
CA SER A 541 -14.00 -0.02 1.54
C SER A 541 -15.14 -0.98 1.89
N ARG A 542 -16.39 -0.50 2.00
CA ARG A 542 -17.57 -1.33 2.34
C ARG A 542 -18.66 -1.27 1.26
N GLY A 543 -19.24 -2.42 0.94
CA GLY A 543 -20.35 -2.56 -0.02
C GLY A 543 -19.92 -3.09 -1.39
N THR A 544 -20.89 -3.15 -2.32
CA THR A 544 -20.71 -3.74 -3.66
C THR A 544 -19.77 -2.92 -4.54
N TYR A 545 -19.87 -1.59 -4.49
CA TYR A 545 -19.01 -0.67 -5.25
C TYR A 545 -17.80 -0.20 -4.42
N ASN A 546 -17.12 -1.15 -3.79
CA ASN A 546 -15.85 -0.85 -3.13
C ASN A 546 -14.77 -0.51 -4.17
N GLY A 547 -13.67 0.09 -3.74
CA GLY A 547 -12.67 0.48 -4.72
C GLY A 547 -11.81 -0.67 -5.28
N GLY A 548 -11.88 -1.87 -4.67
CA GLY A 548 -11.38 -3.09 -5.31
C GLY A 548 -12.15 -3.40 -6.60
N LEU A 549 -13.49 -3.28 -6.57
CA LEU A 549 -14.33 -3.37 -7.77
C LEU A 549 -14.02 -2.22 -8.73
N LEU A 550 -13.97 -0.97 -8.27
CA LEU A 550 -13.73 0.18 -9.16
C LEU A 550 -12.40 0.09 -9.92
N SER A 551 -11.32 -0.33 -9.26
CA SER A 551 -10.03 -0.56 -9.93
C SER A 551 -10.12 -1.74 -10.90
N THR A 552 -10.80 -2.82 -10.51
CA THR A 552 -11.02 -3.98 -11.42
C THR A 552 -11.81 -3.56 -12.67
N GLU A 553 -12.86 -2.78 -12.49
CA GLU A 553 -13.70 -2.28 -13.58
C GLU A 553 -12.92 -1.34 -14.50
N ALA A 554 -12.22 -0.33 -13.96
CA ALA A 554 -11.41 0.59 -14.75
C ALA A 554 -10.41 -0.17 -15.63
N GLY A 555 -9.70 -1.16 -15.06
CA GLY A 555 -8.74 -1.95 -15.82
C GLY A 555 -9.36 -2.98 -16.76
N THR A 556 -10.60 -3.44 -16.53
CA THR A 556 -11.28 -4.38 -17.43
C THR A 556 -11.91 -3.66 -18.61
N ILE A 557 -12.54 -2.50 -18.37
CA ILE A 557 -13.06 -1.63 -19.42
C ILE A 557 -11.91 -1.16 -20.33
N ALA A 558 -10.75 -0.81 -19.76
CA ALA A 558 -9.56 -0.46 -20.55
C ALA A 558 -9.16 -1.56 -21.53
N ARG A 559 -9.16 -2.83 -21.09
CA ARG A 559 -8.83 -3.99 -21.94
C ARG A 559 -9.87 -4.21 -23.03
N VAL A 560 -11.17 -4.14 -22.69
CA VAL A 560 -12.26 -4.21 -23.67
C VAL A 560 -12.08 -3.18 -24.79
N ILE A 561 -11.78 -1.94 -24.42
CA ILE A 561 -11.61 -0.86 -25.41
C ILE A 561 -10.33 -1.08 -26.22
N ALA A 562 -9.23 -1.51 -25.60
CA ALA A 562 -7.98 -1.81 -26.30
C ALA A 562 -8.17 -2.91 -27.35
N ASP A 563 -8.76 -4.04 -26.96
CA ASP A 563 -9.02 -5.18 -27.85
C ASP A 563 -9.99 -4.81 -28.99
N ALA A 564 -11.01 -4.01 -28.69
CA ALA A 564 -11.90 -3.45 -29.71
C ALA A 564 -11.14 -2.53 -30.68
N THR A 565 -10.24 -1.68 -30.17
CA THR A 565 -9.38 -0.83 -31.01
C THR A 565 -8.52 -1.66 -31.95
N ILE A 566 -7.94 -2.78 -31.50
CA ILE A 566 -7.13 -3.68 -32.36
C ILE A 566 -7.97 -4.21 -33.52
N THR A 567 -9.17 -4.73 -33.24
CA THR A 567 -10.04 -5.26 -34.30
C THR A 567 -10.51 -4.15 -35.25
N VAL A 568 -10.88 -2.97 -34.72
CA VAL A 568 -11.29 -1.82 -35.55
C VAL A 568 -10.14 -1.34 -36.43
N ALA A 569 -8.94 -1.20 -35.86
CA ALA A 569 -7.73 -0.82 -36.59
C ALA A 569 -7.38 -1.85 -37.68
N GLY A 570 -7.62 -3.13 -37.40
CA GLY A 570 -7.45 -4.22 -38.36
C GLY A 570 -8.26 -4.08 -39.64
N TYR A 571 -9.45 -3.45 -39.60
CA TYR A 571 -10.24 -3.18 -40.81
C TYR A 571 -9.59 -2.15 -41.74
N PHE A 572 -8.69 -1.31 -41.23
CA PHE A 572 -7.92 -0.35 -42.03
C PHE A 572 -6.63 -0.96 -42.64
N GLY A 573 -6.38 -2.24 -42.40
CA GLY A 573 -5.27 -3.01 -42.95
C GLY A 573 -4.09 -3.21 -41.99
N GLU A 574 -3.43 -4.36 -42.09
CA GLU A 574 -2.33 -4.77 -41.19
C GLU A 574 -1.11 -3.84 -41.26
N SER A 575 -0.86 -3.20 -42.41
CA SER A 575 0.27 -2.27 -42.59
C SER A 575 0.18 -1.00 -41.73
N GLY A 576 -1.04 -0.60 -41.36
CA GLY A 576 -1.29 0.58 -40.53
C GLY A 576 -1.61 0.25 -39.07
N LEU A 577 -1.79 -1.04 -38.74
CA LEU A 577 -2.33 -1.52 -37.48
C LEU A 577 -1.60 -0.91 -36.28
N LEU A 578 -0.27 -1.06 -36.24
CA LEU A 578 0.60 -0.57 -35.16
C LEU A 578 0.41 0.93 -34.88
N ASN A 579 0.47 1.78 -35.91
CA ASN A 579 0.38 3.22 -35.69
C ASN A 579 -1.05 3.66 -35.31
N ILE A 580 -2.06 2.98 -35.84
CA ILE A 580 -3.47 3.27 -35.55
C ILE A 580 -3.82 2.88 -34.10
N THR A 581 -3.32 1.74 -33.60
CA THR A 581 -3.55 1.30 -32.20
C THR A 581 -2.76 2.13 -31.18
N LEU A 582 -1.54 2.56 -31.51
CA LEU A 582 -0.70 3.38 -30.63
C LEU A 582 -1.20 4.83 -30.48
N LEU A 583 -1.91 5.39 -31.48
CA LEU A 583 -2.37 6.78 -31.42
C LEU A 583 -3.36 7.04 -30.25
N PRO A 584 -4.42 6.25 -30.04
CA PRO A 584 -5.24 6.35 -28.84
C PRO A 584 -4.44 6.15 -27.54
N SER A 585 -3.50 5.19 -27.50
CA SER A 585 -2.64 4.96 -26.33
C SER A 585 -1.88 6.23 -25.95
N LEU A 586 -1.28 6.91 -26.94
CA LEU A 586 -0.54 8.15 -26.74
C LEU A 586 -1.45 9.28 -26.22
N LEU A 587 -2.63 9.45 -26.81
CA LEU A 587 -3.58 10.50 -26.39
C LEU A 587 -4.08 10.29 -24.96
N ILE A 588 -4.43 9.06 -24.60
CA ILE A 588 -4.87 8.70 -23.24
C ILE A 588 -3.70 8.89 -22.26
N CYS A 589 -2.47 8.52 -22.64
CA CYS A 589 -1.28 8.74 -21.84
C CYS A 589 -1.00 10.23 -21.56
N ILE A 590 -1.02 11.07 -22.60
CA ILE A 590 -0.85 12.52 -22.45
C ILE A 590 -1.96 13.10 -21.56
N ALA A 591 -3.21 12.71 -21.76
CA ALA A 591 -4.33 13.16 -20.94
C ALA A 591 -4.15 12.77 -19.47
N SER A 592 -3.67 11.55 -19.19
CA SER A 592 -3.38 11.10 -17.82
C SER A 592 -2.25 11.91 -17.18
N ILE A 593 -1.13 12.16 -17.88
CA ILE A 593 -0.02 12.98 -17.38
C ILE A 593 -0.48 14.41 -17.06
N VAL A 594 -1.30 15.01 -17.93
CA VAL A 594 -1.86 16.34 -17.69
C VAL A 594 -2.76 16.34 -16.45
N ALA A 595 -3.63 15.33 -16.30
CA ALA A 595 -4.49 15.20 -15.13
C ALA A 595 -3.71 14.97 -13.82
N THR A 596 -2.63 14.18 -13.88
CA THR A 596 -1.68 13.96 -12.78
C THR A 596 -1.00 15.26 -12.38
N CYS A 597 -0.48 16.03 -13.34
CA CYS A 597 0.11 17.35 -13.08
C CYS A 597 -0.89 18.33 -12.44
N CYS A 598 -2.15 18.35 -12.89
CA CYS A 598 -3.19 19.21 -12.31
C CYS A 598 -3.56 18.82 -10.87
N THR A 599 -3.43 17.54 -10.51
CA THR A 599 -3.81 17.01 -9.19
C THR A 599 -2.59 16.70 -8.30
N TYR A 600 -1.37 17.00 -8.76
CA TYR A 600 -0.10 16.63 -8.13
C TYR A 600 0.00 17.05 -6.66
N ASN A 601 -0.48 18.25 -6.34
CA ASN A 601 -0.48 18.79 -4.97
C ASN A 601 -1.63 18.26 -4.10
N SER A 602 -2.67 17.68 -4.70
CA SER A 602 -3.85 17.12 -4.01
C SER A 602 -3.79 15.60 -3.81
N LEU A 603 -2.68 14.97 -4.24
CA LEU A 603 -2.40 13.55 -4.06
C LEU A 603 -2.02 13.19 -2.61
N TYR A 604 -1.96 14.18 -1.71
CA TYR A 604 -1.77 14.06 -0.27
C TYR A 604 -2.85 14.82 0.50
#